data_AF-A0A2H0IMK7-F1
#
_entry.id   AF-A0A2H0IMK7-F1
#
_cell.length_a   1.000
_cell.length_b   1.000
_cell.length_c   1.000
_cell.angle_alpha   90.00
_cell.angle_beta   90.00
_cell.angle_gamma   90.00
#
_symmetry.space_group_name_H-M   'P 1'
#
loop_
_entity.id
_entity.type
_entity.pdbx_description
1 polymer ?
#
loop_
_entity_poly.entity_id
_entity_poly.type
_entity_poly.pdbx_seq_one_letter_code
_entity_poly.pdbx_strand_id
1 'polypeptide(L)'
;MMNNTAKIISGVLIGAAAGLVTGFLTAPDSGKNTRKKIASKSQDLADEAKEELNKKLDAIKDSYNRILEDSANKTINGVKNTEKVLKV
;
A
#
# COMPACT_ATOMS: atom_id res chain seq x y z
N MET A 1 -2.36 -8.47 18.21
CA MET A 1 -1.79 -7.58 17.17
C MET A 1 -2.84 -6.95 16.22
N MET A 2 -4.15 -7.04 16.49
CA MET A 2 -5.18 -6.46 15.60
C MET A 2 -5.51 -4.99 15.93
N ASN A 3 -5.14 -4.53 17.12
CA ASN A 3 -5.39 -3.19 17.65
C ASN A 3 -4.47 -2.11 17.05
N ASN A 4 -3.21 -2.44 16.75
CA ASN A 4 -2.26 -1.46 16.22
C ASN A 4 -2.54 -1.14 14.75
N THR A 5 -2.88 -2.14 13.94
CA THR A 5 -3.25 -1.94 12.53
C THR A 5 -4.51 -1.09 12.40
N ALA A 6 -5.55 -1.39 13.20
CA ALA A 6 -6.78 -0.58 13.22
C ALA A 6 -6.51 0.88 13.63
N LYS A 7 -5.61 1.10 14.61
CA LYS A 7 -5.22 2.43 15.08
C LYS A 7 -4.40 3.23 14.05
N ILE A 8 -3.54 2.55 13.30
CA ILE A 8 -2.78 3.18 12.20
C ILE A 8 -3.73 3.55 11.05
N ILE A 9 -4.61 2.64 10.64
CA ILE A 9 -5.59 2.90 9.57
C ILE A 9 -6.52 4.06 9.96
N SER A 10 -7.02 4.08 11.20
CA SER A 10 -7.89 5.18 11.65
C SER A 10 -7.16 6.51 11.72
N GLY A 11 -5.89 6.52 12.16
CA GLY A 11 -5.05 7.72 12.14
C GLY A 11 -4.84 8.27 10.73
N VAL A 12 -4.56 7.41 9.75
CA VAL A 12 -4.39 7.79 8.35
C VAL A 12 -5.70 8.34 7.77
N LEU A 13 -6.84 7.70 8.03
CA LEU A 13 -8.15 8.17 7.54
C LEU A 13 -8.51 9.55 8.10
N ILE A 14 -8.32 9.76 9.41
CA ILE A 14 -8.58 11.06 10.05
C ILE A 14 -7.63 12.12 9.50
N GLY A 15 -6.35 11.80 9.35
CA GLY A 15 -5.35 12.72 8.80
C GLY A 15 -5.64 13.10 7.35
N ALA A 16 -6.03 12.14 6.51
CA ALA A 16 -6.41 12.38 5.12
C ALA A 16 -7.67 13.26 5.02
N ALA A 17 -8.71 12.95 5.80
CA ALA A 17 -9.93 13.74 5.83
C ALA A 17 -9.67 15.18 6.29
N ALA A 18 -8.92 15.34 7.39
CA ALA A 18 -8.53 16.66 7.89
C ALA A 18 -7.70 17.43 6.85
N GLY A 19 -6.73 16.77 6.19
CA GLY A 19 -5.93 17.38 5.15
C GLY A 19 -6.73 17.83 3.92
N LEU A 20 -7.67 17.01 3.45
CA LEU A 20 -8.55 17.36 2.34
C LEU A 20 -9.48 18.53 2.70
N VAL A 21 -10.07 18.51 3.89
CA VAL A 21 -10.93 19.61 4.37
C VAL A 21 -10.12 20.90 4.49
N THR A 22 -8.97 20.88 5.16
CA THR A 22 -8.11 22.05 5.31
C THR A 22 -7.60 22.55 3.97
N GLY A 23 -7.16 21.66 3.07
CA GLY A 23 -6.69 22.03 1.73
C GLY A 23 -7.79 22.64 0.86
N PHE A 24 -8.99 22.04 0.87
CA PHE A 24 -10.14 22.54 0.13
C PHE A 24 -10.64 23.89 0.65
N LEU A 25 -10.63 24.11 1.97
CA LEU A 25 -11.02 25.38 2.57
C LEU A 25 -9.96 26.48 2.41
N THR A 26 -8.68 26.13 2.44
CA THR A 26 -7.58 27.09 2.27
C THR A 26 -7.49 27.59 0.82
N ALA A 27 -7.79 26.73 -0.15
CA ALA A 27 -7.78 27.09 -1.57
C ALA A 27 -9.06 26.59 -2.27
N PRO A 28 -10.18 27.32 -2.15
CA PRO A 28 -11.44 26.92 -2.76
C PRO A 28 -11.45 27.20 -4.27
N ASP A 29 -11.68 26.14 -5.05
CA ASP A 29 -12.02 26.26 -6.47
C ASP A 29 -13.47 26.77 -6.62
N SER A 30 -13.77 27.47 -7.73
CA SER A 30 -15.14 27.89 -8.01
C SER A 30 -16.08 26.68 -8.13
N GLY A 31 -17.31 26.79 -7.60
CA GLY A 31 -18.27 25.67 -7.60
C GLY A 31 -18.61 25.13 -9.00
N LYS A 32 -18.56 25.98 -10.05
CA LYS A 32 -18.70 25.56 -11.45
C LYS A 32 -17.56 24.63 -11.86
N ASN A 33 -16.33 24.95 -11.50
CA ASN A 33 -15.15 24.15 -11.79
C ASN A 33 -15.15 22.85 -10.98
N THR A 34 -15.56 22.87 -9.70
CA THR A 34 -15.64 21.67 -8.86
C THR A 34 -16.63 20.65 -9.43
N ARG A 35 -17.84 21.06 -9.81
CA ARG A 35 -18.81 20.16 -10.45
C ARG A 35 -18.29 19.59 -11.78
N LYS A 36 -17.65 20.43 -12.60
CA LYS A 36 -17.04 19.99 -13.86
C LYS A 36 -15.93 18.96 -13.61
N LYS A 37 -15.03 19.23 -12.65
CA LYS A 37 -13.98 18.29 -12.23
C LYS A 37 -14.55 16.98 -11.72
N ILE A 38 -15.62 16.99 -10.92
CA ILE A 38 -16.27 15.76 -10.46
C ILE A 38 -16.80 14.98 -11.67
N ALA A 39 -17.56 15.62 -12.56
CA ALA A 39 -18.13 14.94 -13.71
C ALA A 39 -17.08 14.34 -14.66
N SER A 40 -15.96 15.04 -14.91
CA SER A 40 -14.93 14.57 -15.83
C SER A 40 -13.90 13.65 -15.17
N LYS A 41 -13.46 13.95 -13.94
CA LYS A 41 -12.33 13.25 -13.31
C LYS A 41 -12.74 12.05 -12.46
N SER A 42 -14.01 11.88 -12.09
CA SER A 42 -14.39 10.75 -11.21
C SER A 42 -14.12 9.40 -11.85
N GLN A 43 -14.35 9.28 -13.16
CA GLN A 43 -14.17 8.03 -13.88
C GLN A 43 -12.69 7.78 -14.16
N ASP A 44 -11.99 8.77 -14.73
CA ASP A 44 -10.55 8.72 -14.99
C ASP A 44 -9.74 8.39 -13.72
N LEU A 45 -10.06 9.03 -12.60
CA LEU A 45 -9.32 8.88 -11.35
C LEU A 45 -9.56 7.52 -10.70
N ALA A 46 -10.72 6.90 -10.91
CA ALA A 46 -10.99 5.55 -10.44
C ALA A 46 -10.21 4.50 -11.24
N ASP A 47 -10.12 4.68 -12.56
CA ASP A 47 -9.40 3.76 -13.44
C ASP A 47 -7.88 3.90 -13.27
N GLU A 48 -7.37 5.13 -13.19
CA GLU A 48 -5.95 5.43 -12.94
C GLU A 48 -5.52 4.94 -11.55
N ALA A 49 -6.33 5.16 -10.50
CA ALA A 49 -6.04 4.66 -9.16
C ALA A 49 -6.02 3.13 -9.11
N LYS A 50 -6.93 2.44 -9.79
CA LYS A 50 -6.90 0.96 -9.87
C LYS A 50 -5.63 0.46 -10.54
N GLU A 51 -5.24 1.07 -11.66
CA GLU A 51 -4.04 0.66 -12.38
C GLU A 51 -2.77 0.90 -11.55
N GLU A 52 -2.62 2.07 -10.92
CA GLU A 52 -1.49 2.36 -10.05
C GLU A 52 -1.44 1.46 -8.81
N LEU A 53 -2.60 1.20 -8.18
CA LEU A 53 -2.68 0.30 -7.03
C LEU A 53 -2.28 -1.12 -7.43
N ASN A 54 -2.77 -1.64 -8.56
CA ASN A 54 -2.39 -2.96 -9.04
C ASN A 54 -0.88 -3.04 -9.29
N LYS A 55 -0.29 -2.07 -10.00
CA LYS A 55 1.17 -2.02 -10.24
C LYS A 55 1.97 -1.98 -8.93
N LYS A 56 1.54 -1.17 -7.95
CA LYS A 56 2.22 -1.07 -6.65
C LYS A 56 2.05 -2.33 -5.82
N LEU A 57 0.86 -2.94 -5.81
CA LEU A 57 0.59 -4.18 -5.10
C LEU A 57 1.39 -5.35 -5.70
N ASP A 58 1.50 -5.42 -7.02
CA ASP A 58 2.30 -6.45 -7.69
C ASP A 58 3.80 -6.27 -7.38
N ALA A 59 4.32 -5.04 -7.43
CA ALA A 59 5.70 -4.75 -7.02
C ALA A 59 5.98 -5.11 -5.55
N ILE A 60 5.03 -4.86 -4.65
CA ILE A 60 5.12 -5.24 -3.24
C ILE A 60 5.09 -6.76 -3.09
N LYS A 61 4.17 -7.45 -3.76
CA LYS A 61 4.08 -8.92 -3.74
C LYS A 61 5.35 -9.56 -4.25
N ASP A 62 5.89 -9.10 -5.37
CA ASP A 62 7.14 -9.61 -5.94
C ASP A 62 8.33 -9.40 -4.99
N SER A 63 8.42 -8.22 -4.38
CA SER A 63 9.46 -7.92 -3.39
C SER A 63 9.31 -8.79 -2.14
N TYR A 64 8.08 -9.01 -1.69
CA TYR A 64 7.78 -9.83 -0.52
C TYR A 64 8.07 -11.31 -0.78
N ASN A 65 7.68 -11.83 -1.94
CA ASN A 65 7.96 -13.20 -2.36
C ASN A 65 9.46 -13.45 -2.49
N ARG A 66 10.22 -12.52 -3.08
CA ARG A 66 11.69 -12.61 -3.13
C ARG A 66 12.32 -12.65 -1.75
N ILE A 67 11.88 -11.79 -0.82
CA ILE A 67 12.40 -11.79 0.55
C ILE A 67 12.06 -13.09 1.28
N LEU A 68 10.85 -13.62 1.09
CA LEU A 68 10.44 -14.91 1.63
C LEU A 68 11.26 -16.06 1.05
N GLU A 69 11.48 -16.09 -0.27
CA GLU A 69 12.24 -17.13 -0.95
C GLU A 69 13.72 -17.11 -0.56
N ASP A 70 14.34 -15.93 -0.46
CA ASP A 70 15.71 -15.80 0.01
C ASP A 70 15.85 -16.22 1.47
N SER A 71 14.88 -15.86 2.31
CA SER A 71 14.85 -16.26 3.72
C SER A 71 14.62 -17.76 3.89
N ALA A 72 13.72 -18.34 3.08
CA ALA A 72 13.44 -19.77 3.06
C ALA A 72 14.65 -20.55 2.53
N ASN A 73 15.28 -20.12 1.44
CA ASN A 73 16.47 -20.78 0.90
C ASN A 73 17.66 -20.68 1.85
N LYS A 74 17.89 -19.54 2.51
CA LYS A 74 18.91 -19.43 3.57
C LYS A 74 18.63 -20.36 4.74
N THR A 75 17.36 -20.48 5.16
CA THR A 75 16.96 -21.39 6.24
C THR A 75 17.10 -22.86 5.84
N ILE A 76 16.65 -23.23 4.65
CA ILE A 76 16.74 -24.61 4.11
C ILE A 76 18.20 -25.01 3.91
N ASN A 77 19.05 -24.12 3.39
CA ASN A 77 20.48 -24.42 3.23
C ASN A 77 21.20 -24.49 4.57
N GLY A 78 20.86 -23.63 5.54
CA GLY A 78 21.37 -23.73 6.92
C GLY A 78 20.98 -25.04 7.60
N VAL A 79 19.73 -25.47 7.45
CA VAL A 79 19.24 -26.74 7.99
C VAL A 79 19.89 -27.95 7.28
N LYS A 80 19.99 -27.93 5.95
CA LYS A 80 20.67 -29.01 5.18
C LYS A 80 22.14 -29.14 5.53
N ASN A 81 22.83 -28.03 5.77
CA ASN A 81 24.25 -28.07 6.15
C ASN A 81 24.40 -28.60 7.59
N THR A 82 23.49 -28.23 8.48
CA THR A 82 23.46 -28.72 9.88
C THR A 82 23.10 -30.20 9.96
N GLU A 83 22.15 -30.67 9.15
CA GLU A 83 21.76 -32.08 9.07
C GLU A 83 22.91 -32.94 8.51
N LYS A 84 23.72 -32.41 7.57
CA LYS A 84 24.92 -33.10 7.07
C LYS A 84 26.03 -33.23 8.11
N VAL A 85 26.25 -32.21 8.96
CA VAL A 85 27.26 -32.30 10.03
C VAL A 85 26.78 -33.13 11.24
N LEU A 86 25.47 -33.28 11.44
CA LEU A 86 24.90 -34.14 12.49
C LEU A 86 24.84 -35.62 12.11
N LYS A 87 25.03 -35.98 10.83
CA LYS A 87 25.05 -37.38 10.34
C LYS A 87 26.44 -38.03 10.38
N VAL A 88 27.36 -37.53 11.21
CA VAL A 88 28.68 -38.11 11.49
C VAL A 88 28.64 -38.88 12.80
#